data_AF-A0A1G8J6C8-F1
#
_entry.id   AF-A0A1G8J6C8-F1
#
_cell.length_a   1.000
_cell.length_b   1.000
_cell.length_c   1.000
_cell.angle_alpha   90.00
_cell.angle_beta   90.00
_cell.angle_gamma   90.00
#
_symmetry.space_group_name_H-M   'P 1'
#
loop_
_entity.id
_entity.type
_entity.pdbx_description
1 polymer ?
#
loop_
_entity_poly.entity_id
_entity_poly.type
_entity_poly.pdbx_seq_one_letter_code
_entity_poly.pdbx_strand_id
1 'polypeptide(L)'
;MTIEQSFFIEILNIMPLNSVCYLQAPNLESSTLLKKIEDTDYPYYKSIKINRVNKELIIDSILNEDIQDDIQSIQIRFDGVLLFEGFDGVECGTISKNIDLPSDFVEKYVNDDFCNISNNW
;
A
#
# COMPACT_ATOMS: atom_id res chain seq x y z
N MET A 1 23.23 -9.09 2.79
CA MET A 1 22.56 -7.84 2.41
C MET A 1 21.09 -8.08 2.66
N THR A 2 20.57 -7.59 3.79
CA THR A 2 19.13 -7.53 4.03
C THR A 2 18.58 -6.53 3.02
N ILE A 3 17.71 -6.99 2.13
CA ILE A 3 16.94 -6.10 1.25
C ILE A 3 16.25 -5.12 2.20
N GLU A 4 16.55 -3.83 2.05
CA GLU A 4 15.81 -2.78 2.74
C GLU A 4 14.35 -2.93 2.29
N GLN A 5 13.49 -3.44 3.17
CA GLN A 5 12.10 -3.68 2.81
C GLN A 5 11.44 -2.31 2.58
N SER A 6 10.92 -2.11 1.36
CA SER A 6 10.17 -0.91 0.98
C SER A 6 9.10 -0.62 2.02
N PHE A 7 8.92 0.65 2.36
CA PHE A 7 7.87 1.10 3.29
C PHE A 7 6.50 0.54 2.88
N PHE A 8 6.22 0.47 1.58
CA PHE A 8 4.97 -0.10 1.07
C PHE A 8 4.80 -1.59 1.41
N ILE A 9 5.88 -2.38 1.34
CA ILE A 9 5.83 -3.81 1.69
C ILE A 9 5.51 -3.98 3.18
N GLU A 10 6.06 -3.13 4.05
CA GLU A 10 5.77 -3.13 5.49
C GLU A 10 4.31 -2.77 5.76
N ILE A 11 3.78 -1.76 5.06
CA ILE A 11 2.35 -1.45 5.08
C ILE A 11 1.50 -2.66 4.68
N LEU A 12 1.81 -3.33 3.56
CA LEU A 12 1.09 -4.54 3.14
C LEU A 12 1.20 -5.68 4.17
N ASN A 13 2.26 -5.69 4.98
CA ASN A 13 2.47 -6.69 6.02
C ASN A 13 1.58 -6.52 7.24
N ILE A 14 1.26 -5.29 7.62
CA ILE A 14 0.40 -4.99 8.77
C ILE A 14 -1.08 -4.87 8.41
N MET A 15 -1.41 -4.71 7.13
CA MET A 15 -2.81 -4.55 6.69
C MET A 15 -3.61 -5.86 6.82
N PRO A 16 -4.87 -5.79 7.29
CA PRO A 16 -5.70 -6.97 7.43
C PRO A 16 -6.05 -7.58 6.07
N LEU A 17 -6.10 -8.90 6.01
CA LEU A 17 -6.60 -9.61 4.84
C LEU A 17 -8.08 -9.26 4.58
N ASN A 18 -8.47 -9.28 3.31
CA ASN A 18 -9.74 -8.80 2.77
C ASN A 18 -9.89 -7.29 2.64
N SER A 19 -8.87 -6.50 3.03
CA SER A 19 -8.81 -5.09 2.64
C SER A 19 -8.79 -4.94 1.12
N VAL A 20 -9.16 -3.77 0.62
CA VAL A 20 -9.09 -3.37 -0.78
C VAL A 20 -8.03 -2.28 -0.91
N CYS A 21 -7.01 -2.54 -1.71
CA CYS A 21 -6.01 -1.55 -2.09
C CYS A 21 -6.47 -0.87 -3.37
N TYR A 22 -6.69 0.45 -3.31
CA TYR A 22 -6.95 1.31 -4.44
C TYR A 22 -5.62 1.95 -4.85
N LEU A 23 -5.24 1.80 -6.12
CA LEU A 23 -3.99 2.33 -6.67
C LEU A 23 -4.28 3.30 -7.79
N GLN A 24 -3.65 4.47 -7.73
CA GLN A 24 -3.55 5.42 -8.83
C GLN A 24 -2.15 5.29 -9.44
N ALA A 25 -2.07 4.65 -10.60
CA ALA A 25 -0.82 4.45 -11.33
C ALA A 25 -1.05 4.62 -12.84
N PRO A 26 -1.27 5.87 -13.32
CA PRO A 26 -1.66 6.12 -14.71
C PRO A 26 -0.57 5.77 -15.72
N ASN A 27 0.69 5.74 -15.29
CA ASN A 27 1.85 5.43 -16.12
C ASN A 27 2.22 3.94 -16.08
N LEU A 28 1.49 3.12 -15.31
CA LEU A 28 1.76 1.69 -15.23
C LEU A 28 1.34 1.02 -16.53
N GLU A 29 2.28 0.82 -17.45
CA GLU A 29 2.00 0.29 -18.79
C GLU A 29 2.05 -1.24 -18.88
N SER A 30 2.93 -1.89 -18.10
CA SER A 30 3.10 -3.34 -18.12
C SER A 30 3.64 -3.89 -16.81
N SER A 31 2.77 -4.53 -16.02
CA SER A 31 3.15 -5.31 -14.85
C SER A 31 2.28 -6.57 -14.75
N THR A 32 2.76 -7.58 -14.04
CA THR A 32 1.93 -8.75 -13.75
C THR A 32 0.73 -8.36 -12.88
N LEU A 33 0.91 -7.32 -12.05
CA LEU A 33 -0.15 -6.69 -11.26
C LEU A 33 -1.31 -6.16 -12.10
N LEU A 34 -1.06 -5.51 -13.25
CA LEU A 34 -2.13 -4.96 -14.12
C LEU A 34 -3.18 -5.99 -14.54
N LYS A 35 -2.82 -7.28 -14.61
CA LYS A 35 -3.75 -8.37 -14.99
C LYS A 35 -4.73 -8.75 -13.87
N LYS A 36 -4.50 -8.26 -12.65
CA LYS A 36 -5.25 -8.62 -11.44
C LYS A 36 -5.94 -7.43 -10.78
N ILE A 37 -5.60 -6.21 -11.17
CA ILE A 37 -6.32 -5.02 -10.71
C ILE A 37 -7.64 -4.87 -11.49
N GLU A 38 -8.66 -4.41 -10.79
CA GLU A 38 -10.01 -4.23 -11.28
C GLU A 38 -10.30 -2.72 -11.46
N ASP A 39 -11.19 -2.40 -12.40
CA ASP A 39 -11.75 -1.06 -12.52
C ASP A 39 -12.54 -0.68 -11.27
N THR A 40 -12.58 0.62 -10.96
CA THR A 40 -13.40 1.16 -9.88
C THR A 40 -14.31 2.26 -10.39
N ASP A 41 -15.31 2.62 -9.59
CA ASP A 41 -16.17 3.77 -9.89
C ASP A 41 -15.44 5.12 -9.75
N TYR A 42 -14.25 5.13 -9.15
CA TYR A 42 -13.43 6.33 -9.01
C TYR A 42 -12.55 6.50 -10.26
N PRO A 43 -12.63 7.67 -10.93
CA PRO A 43 -11.73 7.97 -12.03
C PRO A 43 -10.28 7.82 -11.56
N TYR A 44 -9.45 7.15 -12.36
CA TYR A 44 -8.01 6.97 -12.15
C TYR A 44 -7.58 5.97 -11.07
N TYR A 45 -8.50 5.43 -10.28
CA TYR A 45 -8.18 4.34 -9.35
C TYR A 45 -8.56 2.99 -9.93
N LYS A 46 -7.59 2.07 -9.84
CA LYS A 46 -7.81 0.64 -9.96
C LYS A 46 -7.81 0.02 -8.57
N SER A 47 -8.36 -1.15 -8.40
CA SER A 47 -8.36 -1.82 -7.09
C SER A 47 -7.91 -3.27 -7.14
N ILE A 48 -7.36 -3.74 -6.03
CA ILE A 48 -7.02 -5.14 -5.83
C ILE A 48 -7.30 -5.53 -4.39
N LYS A 49 -8.00 -6.66 -4.20
CA LYS A 49 -8.24 -7.20 -2.88
C LYS A 49 -6.95 -7.75 -2.28
N ILE A 50 -6.61 -7.32 -1.06
CA ILE A 50 -5.50 -7.86 -0.27
C ILE A 50 -5.91 -9.22 0.30
N ASN A 51 -5.61 -10.28 -0.44
CA ASN A 51 -5.58 -11.65 0.06
C ASN A 51 -4.15 -12.18 -0.03
N ARG A 52 -3.88 -13.41 0.41
CA ARG A 52 -2.51 -13.96 0.42
C ARG A 52 -1.85 -13.92 -0.98
N VAL A 53 -2.55 -14.41 -1.99
CA VAL A 53 -2.06 -14.49 -3.37
C VAL A 53 -1.81 -13.10 -3.96
N ASN A 54 -2.78 -12.19 -3.81
CA ASN A 54 -2.68 -10.85 -4.37
C ASN A 54 -1.63 -10.01 -3.63
N LYS A 55 -1.47 -10.20 -2.32
CA LYS A 55 -0.43 -9.53 -1.56
C LYS A 55 0.97 -9.95 -2.02
N GLU A 56 1.20 -11.25 -2.18
CA GLU A 56 2.45 -11.78 -2.74
C GLU A 56 2.71 -11.20 -4.14
N LEU A 57 1.69 -11.14 -4.99
CA LEU A 57 1.80 -10.53 -6.31
C LEU A 57 2.21 -9.04 -6.26
N ILE A 58 1.61 -8.24 -5.37
CA ILE A 58 1.96 -6.82 -5.22
C ILE A 58 3.42 -6.69 -4.76
N ILE A 59 3.81 -7.47 -3.75
CA ILE A 59 5.19 -7.48 -3.23
C ILE A 59 6.17 -7.88 -4.32
N ASP A 60 5.86 -8.92 -5.10
CA ASP A 60 6.71 -9.37 -6.20
C ASP A 60 6.85 -8.30 -7.29
N SER A 61 5.77 -7.60 -7.65
CA SER A 61 5.84 -6.48 -8.60
C SER A 61 6.67 -5.31 -8.06
N ILE A 62 6.59 -4.99 -6.77
CA ILE A 62 7.45 -3.95 -6.15
C ILE A 62 8.93 -4.36 -6.24
N LEU A 63 9.25 -5.60 -5.89
CA LEU A 63 10.64 -6.05 -5.78
C LEU A 63 11.30 -6.35 -7.13
N ASN A 64 10.52 -6.80 -8.13
CA ASN A 64 11.09 -7.35 -9.38
C ASN A 64 10.68 -6.59 -10.64
N GLU A 65 9.59 -5.82 -10.59
CA GLU A 65 9.07 -5.05 -11.74
C GLU A 65 9.23 -3.54 -11.55
N ASP A 66 9.71 -3.10 -10.38
CA ASP A 66 10.00 -1.70 -10.04
C ASP A 66 8.82 -0.74 -10.26
N ILE A 67 7.61 -1.23 -9.96
CA ILE A 67 6.36 -0.48 -10.22
C ILE A 67 6.16 0.71 -9.29
N GLN A 68 7.02 0.88 -8.29
CA GLN A 68 6.78 1.81 -7.19
C GLN A 68 6.79 3.27 -7.68
N ASP A 69 7.69 3.61 -8.59
CA ASP A 69 7.79 4.94 -9.20
C ASP A 69 6.57 5.34 -10.05
N ASP A 70 5.80 4.35 -10.53
CA ASP A 70 4.57 4.59 -11.30
C ASP A 70 3.35 4.86 -10.39
N ILE A 71 3.45 4.59 -9.09
CA ILE A 71 2.36 4.75 -8.12
C ILE A 71 2.34 6.20 -7.64
N GLN A 72 1.28 6.92 -7.99
CA GLN A 72 1.07 8.30 -7.53
C GLN A 72 0.41 8.35 -6.15
N SER A 73 -0.56 7.47 -5.91
CA SER A 73 -1.31 7.41 -4.67
C SER A 73 -1.89 6.03 -4.43
N ILE A 74 -1.97 5.64 -3.16
CA ILE A 74 -2.72 4.46 -2.74
C ILE A 74 -3.67 4.78 -1.59
N GLN A 75 -4.76 4.00 -1.52
CA GLN A 75 -5.62 3.91 -0.35
C GLN A 75 -5.90 2.46 -0.03
N ILE A 76 -5.71 2.04 1.22
CA ILE A 76 -6.09 0.72 1.68
C ILE A 76 -7.30 0.85 2.60
N ARG A 77 -8.38 0.14 2.26
CA ARG A 77 -9.65 0.20 3.00
C ARG A 77 -10.08 -1.18 3.47
N PHE A 78 -10.67 -1.27 4.66
CA PHE A 78 -11.29 -2.48 5.19
C PHE A 78 -12.72 -2.16 5.60
N ASP A 79 -13.69 -2.90 5.06
CA ASP A 79 -15.12 -2.66 5.26
C ASP A 79 -15.53 -1.17 5.05
N GLY A 80 -14.92 -0.53 4.05
CA GLY A 80 -15.17 0.88 3.68
C GLY A 80 -14.37 1.91 4.50
N VAL A 81 -13.81 1.52 5.65
CA VAL A 81 -12.98 2.38 6.50
C VAL A 81 -11.59 2.52 5.88
N LEU A 82 -11.08 3.75 5.80
CA LEU A 82 -9.70 4.01 5.37
C LEU A 82 -8.74 3.55 6.47
N LEU A 83 -7.79 2.70 6.11
CA LEU A 83 -6.77 2.19 7.02
C LEU A 83 -5.40 2.79 6.74
N PHE A 84 -5.12 3.12 5.48
CA PHE A 84 -3.87 3.73 5.07
C PHE A 84 -4.06 4.55 3.80
N GLU A 85 -3.36 5.67 3.70
CA GLU A 85 -3.16 6.42 2.46
C GLU A 85 -1.68 6.73 2.28
N GLY A 86 -1.19 6.62 1.04
CA GLY A 86 0.21 6.88 0.69
C GLY A 86 0.31 7.64 -0.62
N PHE A 87 1.44 8.33 -0.79
CA PHE A 87 1.73 9.22 -1.92
C PHE A 87 3.16 9.01 -2.40
N ASP A 88 3.46 9.50 -3.61
CA ASP A 88 4.82 9.56 -4.17
C ASP A 88 5.55 8.21 -4.09
N GLY A 89 5.04 7.22 -4.82
CA GLY A 89 5.56 5.86 -4.76
C GLY A 89 5.33 5.18 -3.41
N VAL A 90 4.47 5.72 -2.55
CA VAL A 90 4.31 5.22 -1.16
C VAL A 90 5.64 5.31 -0.40
N GLU A 91 6.39 6.40 -0.59
CA GLU A 91 7.56 6.72 0.25
C GLU A 91 7.15 7.25 1.64
N CYS A 92 5.96 7.86 1.72
CA CYS A 92 5.37 8.34 2.95
C CYS A 92 3.85 8.13 2.96
N GLY A 93 3.24 8.25 4.13
CA GLY A 93 1.80 8.08 4.25
C GLY A 93 1.20 8.40 5.61
N THR A 94 -0.09 8.13 5.71
CA THR A 94 -0.83 8.21 6.96
C THR A 94 -1.52 6.87 7.21
N ILE A 95 -1.39 6.35 8.42
CA ILE A 95 -2.02 5.10 8.86
C ILE A 95 -3.08 5.35 9.93
N SER A 96 -4.15 4.56 9.92
CA SER A 96 -5.21 4.66 10.94
C SER A 96 -4.68 4.26 12.31
N LYS A 97 -5.09 4.99 13.35
CA LYS A 97 -4.87 4.59 14.75
C LYS A 97 -5.51 3.24 15.12
N ASN A 98 -6.43 2.73 14.29
CA ASN A 98 -7.13 1.47 14.53
C ASN A 98 -6.32 0.24 14.09
N ILE A 99 -5.15 0.44 13.46
CA ILE A 99 -4.20 -0.63 13.15
C ILE A 99 -3.30 -0.85 14.36
N ASP A 100 -3.15 -2.11 14.77
CA ASP A 100 -2.16 -2.52 15.76
C ASP A 100 -0.77 -2.53 15.10
N LEU A 101 0.03 -1.49 15.39
CA LEU A 101 1.34 -1.30 14.78
C LEU A 101 2.42 -2.03 15.59
N PRO A 102 3.26 -2.86 14.95
CA PRO A 102 4.45 -3.42 15.60
C PRO A 102 5.37 -2.31 16.13
N SER A 103 6.03 -2.55 17.26
CA SER A 103 6.99 -1.59 17.85
C SER A 103 8.04 -1.12 16.84
N ASP A 104 8.57 -2.07 16.08
CA ASP A 104 9.65 -1.84 15.13
C ASP A 104 9.19 -0.99 13.94
N PHE A 105 7.90 -1.09 13.57
CA PHE A 105 7.30 -0.23 12.55
C PHE A 105 7.19 1.21 13.06
N VAL A 106 6.74 1.39 14.31
CA VAL A 106 6.62 2.73 14.93
C VAL A 106 7.99 3.39 15.02
N GLU A 107 9.01 2.64 15.48
CA GLU A 107 10.38 3.16 15.57
C GLU A 107 10.91 3.59 14.21
N LYS A 108 10.73 2.75 13.18
CA LYS A 108 11.31 3.00 11.86
C LYS A 108 10.58 4.07 11.03
N TYR A 109 9.26 4.16 11.14
CA TYR A 109 8.46 4.98 10.21
C TYR A 109 7.67 6.08 10.88
N VAL A 110 7.21 5.91 12.11
CA VAL A 110 6.41 6.94 12.80
C VAL A 110 7.32 7.93 13.49
N ASN A 111 8.33 7.46 14.22
CA ASN A 111 9.26 8.34 14.94
C ASN A 111 10.18 9.14 14.00
N ASP A 112 10.44 8.60 12.80
CA ASP A 112 11.24 9.24 11.75
C ASP A 112 10.37 10.07 10.77
N ASP A 113 9.11 10.34 11.12
CA ASP A 113 8.15 11.19 10.37
C ASP A 113 7.80 10.72 8.94
N PHE A 114 8.13 9.48 8.55
CA PHE A 114 7.70 8.88 7.26
C PHE A 114 6.22 8.48 7.24
N CYS A 115 5.64 8.18 8.40
CA CYS A 115 4.28 7.71 8.55
C CYS A 115 3.57 8.44 9.69
N ASN A 116 2.53 9.20 9.35
CA ASN A 116 1.68 9.85 10.34
C ASN A 116 0.57 8.92 10.83
N ILE A 117 0.09 9.13 12.06
CA ILE A 117 -1.08 8.41 12.59
C ILE A 117 -2.32 9.29 12.46
N SER A 118 -3.31 8.85 11.70
CA SER A 118 -4.62 9.49 11.64
C SER A 118 -5.44 9.19 12.89
N ASN A 119 -5.96 10.25 13.51
CA ASN A 119 -6.91 10.14 14.61
C ASN A 119 -8.38 10.16 14.17
N ASN A 120 -8.64 10.46 12.89
CA ASN A 120 -9.97 10.73 12.35
C ASN A 120 -10.66 9.49 11.79
N TRP A 121 -9.88 8.49 11.38
CA TRP A 121 -10.34 7.28 10.72
C TRP A 121 -9.48 6.09 11.14
#